data_AF-A0AAJ6VEK0-F1
#
_entry.id   AF-A0AAJ6VEK0-F1
#
_cell.length_a   1.000
_cell.length_b   1.000
_cell.length_c   1.000
_cell.angle_alpha   90.00
_cell.angle_beta   90.00
_cell.angle_gamma   90.00
#
_symmetry.space_group_name_H-M   'P 1'
#
loop_
_entity.id
_entity.type
_entity.pdbx_description
1 polymer ?
#
loop_
_entity_poly.entity_id
_entity_poly.type
_entity_poly.pdbx_seq_one_letter_code
_entity_poly.pdbx_strand_id
1 'polypeptide(L)'
;MGCLVSTPQDSGGNRRRPGSIGEVSVYVPGFRIPKPVDFSLSLGDQLPKNLMERLSALRTRVVVMAGQEAPTVSRTRRKSATQHGGSTLANLHQALQDYLPVLLGLVKDGSQLQHNVQFVWMNQEDEAEETAISNAWYEVLSVLHMMAMLSLSQANLLLLPRTSADGYQPKVSEENRRASVDIFLKAAGYLDCAVRHVLPQFPTSLREDLPVDLAEGVLRALCLQALGQGVDIQLGMAIDSAKATLAVKRRLACEMVKYWQQAQDNIMNLPLANSWGEKHRLFIKWKYVEAKAAAYYYHGLILDEGNTEKSHGMAVAALQAADEYFKESKRSCEAFNAASPLSRNPPLWGTMKYLSEKIPKDTSSKVRINRDLYSHEKIMETAPTLPDFSLALKPDEFQLPDVVLSWNEENVGVGQASSNHLKGERR
;
A
#
# COMPACT_ATOMS: atom_id res chain seq x y z
N MET A 1 7.97 -53.11 -17.47
CA MET A 1 8.33 -51.68 -17.38
C MET A 1 7.08 -50.86 -17.63
N GLY A 2 6.41 -50.43 -16.57
CA GLY A 2 5.13 -49.70 -16.64
C GLY A 2 5.35 -48.21 -16.49
N CYS A 3 4.91 -47.44 -17.48
CA CYS A 3 4.98 -45.99 -17.52
C CYS A 3 3.71 -45.43 -16.84
N LEU A 4 3.85 -44.78 -15.69
CA LEU A 4 2.76 -44.07 -15.02
C LEU A 4 2.69 -42.65 -15.57
N VAL A 5 1.68 -42.41 -16.42
CA VAL A 5 1.23 -41.07 -16.81
C VAL A 5 0.58 -40.44 -15.58
N SER A 6 1.20 -39.39 -15.04
CA SER A 6 0.59 -38.57 -14.00
C SER A 6 -0.37 -37.58 -14.67
N THR A 7 -1.66 -37.75 -14.39
CA THR A 7 -2.70 -36.76 -14.71
C THR A 7 -2.46 -35.48 -13.91
N PRO A 8 -2.68 -34.28 -14.48
CA PRO A 8 -2.67 -33.05 -13.71
C PRO A 8 -3.89 -33.05 -12.79
N GLN A 9 -3.66 -32.92 -11.49
CA GLN A 9 -4.73 -32.71 -10.53
C GLN A 9 -5.41 -31.37 -10.81
N ASP A 10 -6.73 -31.42 -11.03
CA ASP A 10 -7.59 -30.24 -11.07
C ASP A 10 -7.26 -29.29 -9.92
N SER A 11 -6.86 -28.07 -10.28
CA SER A 11 -6.50 -27.01 -9.33
C SER A 11 -7.74 -26.28 -8.81
N GLY A 12 -8.76 -27.04 -8.39
CA GLY A 12 -9.98 -26.53 -7.78
C GLY A 12 -10.00 -26.88 -6.30
N GLY A 13 -9.73 -25.91 -5.42
CA GLY A 13 -9.94 -26.05 -3.98
C GLY A 13 -8.87 -25.38 -3.11
N ASN A 14 -9.24 -24.25 -2.50
CA ASN A 14 -8.60 -23.58 -1.36
C ASN A 14 -7.06 -23.43 -1.40
N ARG A 15 -6.59 -22.31 -1.97
CA ARG A 15 -5.24 -21.79 -1.67
C ARG A 15 -5.16 -21.53 -0.16
N ARG A 16 -4.42 -22.38 0.57
CA ARG A 16 -4.17 -22.20 2.00
C ARG A 16 -3.56 -20.82 2.26
N ARG A 17 -4.24 -19.99 3.06
CA ARG A 17 -3.68 -18.73 3.58
C ARG A 17 -2.27 -19.00 4.12
N PRO A 18 -1.27 -18.16 3.81
CA PRO A 18 0.08 -18.43 4.24
C PRO A 18 0.18 -18.37 5.77
N GLY A 19 0.84 -19.36 6.39
CA GLY A 19 1.08 -19.36 7.83
C GLY A 19 2.03 -18.24 8.30
N SER A 20 2.85 -17.71 7.39
CA SER A 20 3.75 -16.59 7.65
C SER A 20 3.99 -15.75 6.38
N ILE A 21 4.22 -14.44 6.56
CA ILE A 21 4.61 -13.49 5.52
C ILE A 21 6.08 -13.06 5.60
N GLY A 22 6.87 -13.69 6.47
CA GLY A 22 8.31 -13.45 6.57
C GLY A 22 8.71 -12.12 7.22
N GLU A 23 9.81 -11.53 6.73
CA GLU A 23 10.33 -10.25 7.22
C GLU A 23 9.55 -9.08 6.64
N VAL A 24 9.14 -8.15 7.50
CA VAL A 24 8.29 -7.00 7.13
C VAL A 24 8.95 -5.69 7.55
N SER A 25 9.36 -4.89 6.58
CA SER A 25 9.64 -3.45 6.75
C SER A 25 8.43 -2.59 6.38
N VAL A 26 7.71 -3.00 5.35
CA VAL A 26 6.46 -2.40 4.88
C VAL A 26 5.41 -3.49 4.83
N TYR A 27 4.32 -3.31 5.58
CA TYR A 27 3.23 -4.28 5.58
C TYR A 27 2.28 -4.05 4.39
N VAL A 28 1.85 -5.16 3.79
CA VAL A 28 0.86 -5.20 2.71
C VAL A 28 -0.26 -6.11 3.20
N PRO A 29 -1.51 -5.61 3.38
CA PRO A 29 -2.62 -6.40 3.93
C PRO A 29 -3.11 -7.55 3.05
N GLY A 30 -2.52 -7.71 1.86
CA GLY A 30 -2.72 -8.86 0.99
C GLY A 30 -2.82 -8.45 -0.47
N PHE A 31 -2.70 -9.43 -1.36
CA PHE A 31 -2.94 -9.22 -2.79
C PHE A 31 -4.33 -9.69 -3.16
N ARG A 32 -5.05 -8.85 -3.90
CA ARG A 32 -6.22 -9.29 -4.66
C ARG A 32 -5.75 -10.07 -5.88
N ILE A 33 -6.45 -11.17 -6.19
CA ILE A 33 -6.07 -12.07 -7.29
C ILE A 33 -7.27 -12.17 -8.24
N PRO A 34 -7.15 -11.68 -9.48
CA PRO A 34 -8.26 -11.76 -10.43
C PRO A 34 -8.44 -13.20 -10.89
N LYS A 35 -9.70 -13.59 -11.12
CA LYS A 35 -10.03 -14.84 -11.82
C LYS A 35 -10.20 -14.61 -13.33
N PRO A 36 -10.04 -15.67 -14.15
CA PRO A 36 -10.35 -15.61 -15.58
C PRO A 36 -11.78 -15.10 -15.82
N VAL A 37 -11.95 -14.33 -16.88
CA VAL A 37 -13.25 -13.84 -17.35
C VAL A 37 -13.35 -14.17 -18.83
N ASP A 38 -14.47 -14.74 -19.24
CA ASP A 38 -14.80 -14.92 -20.65
C ASP A 38 -15.60 -13.71 -21.14
N PHE A 39 -14.88 -12.78 -21.78
CA PHE A 39 -15.50 -11.59 -22.36
C PHE A 39 -16.38 -11.91 -23.56
N SER A 40 -16.14 -13.02 -24.27
CA SER A 40 -16.95 -13.37 -25.44
C SER A 40 -18.38 -13.75 -25.06
N LEU A 41 -18.56 -14.43 -23.92
CA LEU A 41 -19.87 -14.77 -23.38
C LEU A 41 -20.63 -13.53 -22.89
N SER A 42 -19.92 -12.56 -22.32
CA SER A 42 -20.52 -11.40 -21.64
C SER A 42 -20.75 -10.21 -22.56
N LEU A 43 -19.84 -9.99 -23.51
CA LEU A 43 -19.82 -8.83 -24.39
C LEU A 43 -20.18 -9.16 -25.85
N GLY A 44 -20.13 -10.44 -26.26
CA GLY A 44 -20.62 -10.91 -27.56
C GLY A 44 -20.31 -9.99 -28.74
N ASP A 45 -21.28 -9.76 -29.62
CA ASP A 45 -21.15 -8.89 -30.80
C ASP A 45 -21.16 -7.38 -30.47
N GLN A 46 -21.13 -6.98 -29.19
CA GLN A 46 -21.18 -5.56 -28.79
C GLN A 46 -19.84 -4.85 -28.92
N LEU A 47 -18.75 -5.59 -29.18
CA LEU A 47 -17.41 -5.04 -29.38
C LEU A 47 -16.77 -5.62 -30.63
N PRO A 48 -15.94 -4.81 -31.34
CA PRO A 48 -15.06 -5.32 -32.37
C PRO A 48 -14.19 -6.49 -31.87
N LYS A 49 -14.07 -7.53 -32.70
CA LYS A 49 -13.38 -8.78 -32.34
C LYS A 49 -11.94 -8.55 -31.86
N ASN A 50 -11.20 -7.66 -32.54
CA ASN A 50 -9.83 -7.29 -32.19
C ASN A 50 -9.74 -6.67 -30.78
N LEU A 51 -10.71 -5.84 -30.39
CA LEU A 51 -10.76 -5.18 -29.10
C LEU A 51 -11.10 -6.18 -27.99
N MET A 52 -12.06 -7.07 -28.25
CA MET A 52 -12.42 -8.16 -27.34
C MET A 52 -11.23 -9.11 -27.11
N GLU A 53 -10.54 -9.52 -28.17
CA GLU A 53 -9.33 -10.36 -28.09
C GLU A 53 -8.22 -9.67 -27.28
N ARG A 54 -8.01 -8.36 -27.51
CA ARG A 54 -7.02 -7.57 -26.77
C ARG A 54 -7.35 -7.47 -25.28
N LEU A 55 -8.60 -7.14 -24.94
CA LEU A 55 -9.06 -7.07 -23.55
C LEU A 55 -8.88 -8.44 -22.85
N SER A 56 -9.27 -9.52 -23.52
CA SER A 56 -9.15 -10.90 -23.02
C SER A 56 -7.68 -11.30 -22.80
N ALA A 57 -6.80 -11.00 -23.76
CA ALA A 57 -5.37 -11.31 -23.66
C ALA A 57 -4.68 -10.55 -22.52
N LEU A 58 -4.97 -9.25 -22.37
CA LEU A 58 -4.41 -8.41 -21.31
C LEU A 58 -4.88 -8.88 -19.93
N ARG A 59 -6.18 -9.13 -19.74
CA ARG A 59 -6.68 -9.68 -18.48
C ARG A 59 -6.10 -11.06 -18.18
N THR A 60 -6.01 -11.95 -19.17
CA THR A 60 -5.41 -13.28 -19.00
C THR A 60 -3.96 -13.17 -18.54
N ARG A 61 -3.17 -12.25 -19.13
CA ARG A 61 -1.79 -11.98 -18.70
C ARG A 61 -1.73 -11.54 -17.24
N VAL A 62 -2.62 -10.63 -16.81
CA VAL A 62 -2.71 -10.20 -15.40
C VAL A 62 -3.06 -11.38 -14.49
N VAL A 63 -4.07 -12.19 -14.82
CA VAL A 63 -4.50 -13.36 -14.04
C VAL A 63 -3.35 -14.36 -13.86
N VAL A 64 -2.63 -14.69 -14.95
CA VAL A 64 -1.51 -15.62 -14.90
C VAL A 64 -0.39 -15.09 -14.01
N MET A 65 0.01 -13.82 -14.19
CA MET A 65 1.08 -13.20 -13.40
C MET A 65 0.70 -13.04 -11.93
N ALA A 66 -0.52 -12.58 -11.63
CA ALA A 66 -1.06 -12.49 -10.27
C ALA A 66 -1.10 -13.86 -9.58
N GLY A 67 -1.50 -14.90 -10.33
CA GLY A 67 -1.53 -16.28 -9.87
C GLY A 67 -0.16 -16.82 -9.47
N GLN A 68 0.91 -16.35 -10.09
CA GLN A 68 2.30 -16.71 -9.80
C GLN A 68 2.89 -15.91 -8.62
N GLU A 69 2.51 -14.64 -8.48
CA GLU A 69 3.02 -13.75 -7.42
C GLU A 69 2.34 -13.96 -6.06
N ALA A 70 1.04 -14.25 -6.03
CA ALA A 70 0.33 -14.39 -4.75
C ALA A 70 0.90 -15.47 -3.79
N PRO A 71 1.35 -16.66 -4.27
CA PRO A 71 2.00 -17.65 -3.41
C PRO A 71 3.42 -17.27 -2.98
N THR A 72 4.14 -16.44 -3.75
CA THR A 72 5.56 -16.11 -3.51
C THR A 72 5.74 -14.98 -2.51
N VAL A 73 4.75 -14.10 -2.35
CA VAL A 73 4.80 -12.98 -1.38
C VAL A 73 4.91 -13.48 0.06
N SER A 74 4.32 -14.65 0.37
CA SER A 74 4.47 -15.30 1.67
C SER A 74 5.82 -16.01 1.87
N ARG A 75 6.48 -16.37 0.77
CA ARG A 75 7.77 -17.04 0.77
C ARG A 75 8.81 -15.97 0.46
N THR A 76 9.29 -15.31 1.50
CA THR A 76 10.52 -14.48 1.48
C THR A 76 11.79 -15.26 1.09
N ARG A 77 11.70 -16.37 0.34
CA ARG A 77 12.79 -16.90 -0.48
C ARG A 77 12.99 -15.96 -1.66
N ARG A 78 13.92 -15.02 -1.48
CA ARG A 78 14.49 -14.16 -2.53
C ARG A 78 14.98 -15.07 -3.67
N LYS A 79 14.14 -15.31 -4.69
CA LYS A 79 14.58 -15.96 -5.93
C LYS A 79 15.38 -14.91 -6.70
N SER A 80 16.60 -15.29 -7.07
CA SER A 80 17.40 -14.59 -8.08
C SER A 80 16.55 -14.32 -9.32
N ALA A 81 16.81 -13.19 -9.98
CA ALA A 81 16.19 -12.82 -11.24
C ALA A 81 16.02 -14.02 -12.17
N THR A 82 14.89 -14.08 -12.87
CA THR A 82 14.72 -15.02 -13.98
C THR A 82 15.85 -14.81 -15.00
N GLN A 83 16.10 -15.78 -15.89
CA GLN A 83 17.18 -15.72 -16.89
C GLN A 83 17.16 -14.47 -17.80
N HIS A 84 16.12 -13.62 -17.70
CA HIS A 84 15.97 -12.34 -18.41
C HIS A 84 16.06 -11.09 -17.52
N GLY A 85 16.56 -11.16 -16.28
CA GLY A 85 16.93 -9.98 -15.49
C GLY A 85 15.78 -9.09 -14.96
N GLY A 86 14.52 -9.36 -15.32
CA GLY A 86 13.35 -8.60 -14.86
C GLY A 86 12.74 -9.11 -13.54
N SER A 87 12.21 -8.18 -12.73
CA SER A 87 11.39 -8.49 -11.54
C SER A 87 9.96 -8.88 -11.95
N THR A 88 9.45 -9.97 -11.40
CA THR A 88 8.08 -10.44 -11.69
C THR A 88 7.01 -9.46 -11.20
N LEU A 89 7.24 -8.77 -10.08
CA LEU A 89 6.39 -7.67 -9.60
C LEU A 89 6.31 -6.51 -10.59
N ALA A 90 7.45 -6.11 -11.17
CA ALA A 90 7.50 -5.04 -12.16
C ALA A 90 6.75 -5.43 -13.44
N ASN A 91 6.90 -6.68 -13.88
CA ASN A 91 6.18 -7.22 -15.05
C ASN A 91 4.67 -7.24 -14.84
N LEU A 92 4.20 -7.62 -13.65
CA LEU A 92 2.77 -7.60 -13.30
C LEU A 92 2.24 -6.18 -13.19
N HIS A 93 2.99 -5.26 -12.58
CA HIS A 93 2.63 -3.85 -12.55
C HIS A 93 2.50 -3.28 -13.96
N GLN A 94 3.43 -3.59 -14.88
CA GLN A 94 3.33 -3.18 -16.28
C GLN A 94 2.11 -3.79 -16.97
N ALA A 95 1.80 -5.07 -16.72
CA ALA A 95 0.62 -5.70 -17.30
C ALA A 95 -0.70 -5.01 -16.86
N LEU A 96 -0.78 -4.52 -15.61
CA LEU A 96 -1.90 -3.73 -15.12
C LEU A 96 -1.98 -2.36 -15.83
N GLN A 97 -0.83 -1.70 -16.04
CA GLN A 97 -0.76 -0.44 -16.79
C GLN A 97 -1.18 -0.61 -18.25
N ASP A 98 -0.83 -1.73 -18.89
CA ASP A 98 -1.22 -2.03 -20.26
C ASP A 98 -2.73 -2.34 -20.37
N TYR A 99 -3.31 -2.94 -19.32
CA TYR A 99 -4.72 -3.36 -19.26
C TYR A 99 -5.67 -2.18 -19.00
N LEU A 100 -5.30 -1.28 -18.08
CA LEU A 100 -6.17 -0.20 -17.60
C LEU A 100 -6.76 0.69 -18.73
N PRO A 101 -5.98 1.18 -19.72
CA PRO A 101 -6.52 1.98 -20.84
C PRO A 101 -7.55 1.24 -21.71
N VAL A 102 -7.42 -0.08 -21.82
CA VAL A 102 -8.37 -0.90 -22.60
C VAL A 102 -9.64 -1.14 -21.78
N LEU A 103 -9.49 -1.43 -20.48
CA LEU A 103 -10.58 -1.61 -19.54
C LEU A 103 -11.47 -0.37 -19.42
N LEU A 104 -10.88 0.83 -19.38
CA LEU A 104 -11.63 2.08 -19.23
C LEU A 104 -12.63 2.33 -20.36
N GLY A 105 -12.48 1.70 -21.52
CA GLY A 105 -13.49 1.79 -22.57
C GLY A 105 -14.83 1.15 -22.22
N LEU A 106 -14.86 0.18 -21.29
CA LEU A 106 -16.12 -0.40 -20.78
C LEU A 106 -16.94 0.59 -19.95
N VAL A 107 -16.32 1.65 -19.41
CA VAL A 107 -16.99 2.69 -18.60
C VAL A 107 -17.07 4.04 -19.30
N LYS A 108 -16.54 4.13 -20.53
CA LYS A 108 -16.49 5.37 -21.30
C LYS A 108 -17.91 5.91 -21.53
N ASP A 109 -18.10 7.21 -21.29
CA ASP A 109 -19.35 7.95 -21.55
C ASP A 109 -20.62 7.32 -20.94
N GLY A 110 -20.48 6.61 -19.81
CA GLY A 110 -21.62 5.91 -19.18
C GLY A 110 -22.13 4.72 -20.00
N SER A 111 -21.23 4.06 -20.73
CA SER A 111 -21.51 2.91 -21.57
C SER A 111 -22.38 1.86 -20.86
N GLN A 112 -23.36 1.31 -21.59
CA GLN A 112 -24.18 0.19 -21.14
C GLN A 112 -23.33 -1.07 -20.84
N LEU A 113 -22.10 -1.13 -21.37
CA LEU A 113 -21.16 -2.23 -21.13
C LEU A 113 -20.64 -2.27 -19.69
N GLN A 114 -20.80 -1.18 -18.92
CA GLN A 114 -20.32 -1.07 -17.55
C GLN A 114 -20.77 -2.25 -16.68
N HIS A 115 -21.99 -2.76 -16.87
CA HIS A 115 -22.58 -3.81 -16.05
C HIS A 115 -22.63 -5.19 -16.72
N ASN A 116 -22.12 -5.32 -17.94
CA ASN A 116 -22.27 -6.54 -18.74
C ASN A 116 -21.31 -7.65 -18.33
N VAL A 117 -20.20 -7.31 -17.67
CA VAL A 117 -19.17 -8.27 -17.27
C VAL A 117 -19.15 -8.41 -15.76
N GLN A 118 -19.26 -9.64 -15.27
CA GLN A 118 -19.01 -9.97 -13.87
C GLN A 118 -17.51 -10.17 -13.64
N PHE A 119 -16.92 -9.34 -12.79
CA PHE A 119 -15.52 -9.44 -12.43
C PHE A 119 -15.38 -10.14 -11.08
N VAL A 120 -14.55 -11.17 -11.04
CA VAL A 120 -14.30 -11.96 -9.83
C VAL A 120 -12.86 -11.77 -9.35
N TRP A 121 -12.72 -11.40 -8.08
CA TRP A 121 -11.44 -11.22 -7.40
C TRP A 121 -11.44 -11.97 -6.08
N MET A 122 -10.38 -12.72 -5.83
CA MET A 122 -10.07 -13.22 -4.49
C MET A 122 -9.38 -12.12 -3.69
N ASN A 123 -9.66 -12.04 -2.39
CA ASN A 123 -9.05 -11.12 -1.45
C ASN A 123 -8.64 -11.85 -0.15
N GLN A 124 -7.90 -11.16 0.73
CA GLN A 124 -7.37 -11.75 1.97
C GLN A 124 -7.97 -11.14 3.23
N GLU A 125 -8.46 -9.89 3.18
CA GLU A 125 -8.98 -9.15 4.33
C GLU A 125 -10.49 -9.33 4.56
N ASP A 126 -11.24 -9.76 3.53
CA ASP A 126 -12.67 -10.03 3.66
C ASP A 126 -12.92 -11.45 4.17
N GLU A 127 -14.07 -11.67 4.81
CA GLU A 127 -14.48 -13.01 5.23
C GLU A 127 -14.92 -13.87 4.05
N ALA A 128 -15.52 -13.27 3.02
CA ALA A 128 -15.99 -13.99 1.85
C ALA A 128 -14.83 -14.54 1.00
N GLU A 129 -13.61 -14.03 1.19
CA GLU A 129 -12.36 -14.35 0.44
C GLU A 129 -12.42 -14.15 -1.08
N GLU A 130 -13.61 -13.94 -1.62
CA GLU A 130 -13.90 -13.82 -3.04
C GLU A 130 -15.10 -12.91 -3.23
N THR A 131 -15.00 -12.06 -4.24
CA THR A 131 -16.01 -11.04 -4.56
C THR A 131 -16.25 -10.99 -6.06
N ALA A 132 -17.52 -11.09 -6.43
CA ALA A 132 -17.99 -11.12 -7.81
C ALA A 132 -18.97 -9.98 -8.05
N ILE A 133 -18.56 -8.95 -8.78
CA ILE A 133 -19.38 -7.74 -9.02
C ILE A 133 -19.45 -7.44 -10.52
N SER A 134 -20.67 -7.25 -11.03
CA SER A 134 -20.95 -6.87 -12.41
C SER A 134 -20.85 -5.36 -12.61
N ASN A 135 -19.63 -4.83 -12.49
CA ASN A 135 -19.35 -3.42 -12.68
C ASN A 135 -17.89 -3.20 -13.12
N ALA A 136 -17.67 -2.56 -14.27
CA ALA A 136 -16.34 -2.27 -14.77
C ALA A 136 -15.58 -1.24 -13.92
N TRP A 137 -16.25 -0.34 -13.19
CA TRP A 137 -15.58 0.51 -12.20
C TRP A 137 -15.05 -0.30 -11.02
N TYR A 138 -15.69 -1.40 -10.65
CA TYR A 138 -15.15 -2.33 -9.64
C TYR A 138 -13.87 -3.00 -10.14
N GLU A 139 -13.80 -3.38 -11.40
CA GLU A 139 -12.56 -3.87 -11.99
C GLU A 139 -11.45 -2.80 -11.98
N VAL A 140 -11.76 -1.56 -12.38
CA VAL A 140 -10.81 -0.43 -12.34
C VAL A 140 -10.29 -0.20 -10.91
N LEU A 141 -11.20 -0.17 -9.94
CA LEU A 141 -10.87 -0.02 -8.52
C LEU A 141 -9.94 -1.13 -8.03
N SER A 142 -10.24 -2.37 -8.41
CA SER A 142 -9.44 -3.55 -8.08
C SER A 142 -8.02 -3.49 -8.68
N VAL A 143 -7.91 -3.01 -9.92
CA VAL A 143 -6.63 -2.79 -10.62
C VAL A 143 -5.79 -1.73 -9.91
N LEU A 144 -6.36 -0.55 -9.59
CA LEU A 144 -5.63 0.51 -8.89
C LEU A 144 -5.17 0.07 -7.50
N HIS A 145 -6.03 -0.61 -6.74
CA HIS A 145 -5.66 -1.19 -5.46
C HIS A 145 -4.49 -2.17 -5.61
N MET A 146 -4.54 -3.07 -6.60
CA MET A 146 -3.46 -4.03 -6.85
C MET A 146 -2.14 -3.34 -7.24
N MET A 147 -2.18 -2.28 -8.06
CA MET A 147 -0.99 -1.49 -8.42
C MET A 147 -0.35 -0.84 -7.18
N ALA A 148 -1.17 -0.34 -6.24
CA ALA A 148 -0.68 0.18 -4.97
C ALA A 148 -0.04 -0.91 -4.11
N MET A 149 -0.67 -2.08 -3.97
CA MET A 149 -0.13 -3.20 -3.17
C MET A 149 1.20 -3.71 -3.74
N LEU A 150 1.33 -3.78 -5.07
CA LEU A 150 2.58 -4.16 -5.74
C LEU A 150 3.69 -3.15 -5.45
N SER A 151 3.36 -1.86 -5.45
CA SER A 151 4.30 -0.78 -5.12
C SER A 151 4.77 -0.88 -3.66
N LEU A 152 3.85 -1.07 -2.71
CA LEU A 152 4.21 -1.29 -1.29
C LEU A 152 5.07 -2.55 -1.09
N SER A 153 4.76 -3.63 -1.80
CA SER A 153 5.58 -4.85 -1.78
C SER A 153 6.98 -4.63 -2.35
N GLN A 154 7.11 -3.82 -3.41
CA GLN A 154 8.41 -3.44 -3.96
C GLN A 154 9.21 -2.62 -2.95
N ALA A 155 8.58 -1.65 -2.27
CA ALA A 155 9.21 -0.89 -1.20
C ALA A 155 9.68 -1.80 -0.06
N ASN A 156 8.87 -2.79 0.35
CA ASN A 156 9.28 -3.78 1.35
C ASN A 156 10.60 -4.47 0.93
N LEU A 157 10.70 -4.96 -0.31
CA LEU A 157 11.89 -5.65 -0.80
C LEU A 157 13.14 -4.77 -0.85
N LEU A 158 12.99 -3.48 -1.16
CA LEU A 158 14.11 -2.53 -1.18
C LEU A 158 14.61 -2.21 0.23
N LEU A 159 13.69 -2.20 1.20
CA LEU A 159 13.92 -1.81 2.59
C LEU A 159 14.32 -2.97 3.52
N LEU A 160 14.26 -4.22 3.04
CA LEU A 160 14.84 -5.35 3.76
C LEU A 160 16.38 -5.30 3.72
N PRO A 161 17.08 -5.25 4.86
CA PRO A 161 18.54 -5.24 4.89
C PRO A 161 19.15 -6.44 4.16
N ARG A 162 20.29 -6.20 3.50
CA ARG A 162 21.10 -7.25 2.86
C ARG A 162 22.35 -7.49 3.70
N THR A 163 22.65 -8.76 4.00
CA THR A 163 23.97 -9.15 4.52
C THR A 163 25.02 -8.83 3.47
N SER A 164 26.00 -7.99 3.81
CA SER A 164 27.14 -7.75 2.94
C SER A 164 28.02 -9.00 2.87
N ALA A 165 28.60 -9.30 1.71
CA ALA A 165 29.58 -10.37 1.56
C ALA A 165 30.80 -10.22 2.50
N ASP A 166 31.09 -8.98 2.93
CA ASP A 166 32.25 -8.61 3.73
C ASP A 166 32.05 -8.72 5.26
N GLY A 167 31.00 -9.40 5.73
CA GLY A 167 30.78 -9.62 7.18
C GLY A 167 30.32 -8.40 7.99
N TYR A 168 30.06 -7.25 7.34
CA TYR A 168 29.47 -6.08 8.00
C TYR A 168 27.96 -6.25 8.28
N GLN A 169 27.49 -5.46 9.24
CA GLN A 169 26.08 -5.40 9.65
C GLN A 169 25.15 -5.14 8.44
N PRO A 170 24.00 -5.84 8.33
CA PRO A 170 23.05 -5.62 7.27
C PRO A 170 22.62 -4.16 7.18
N LYS A 171 22.67 -3.57 5.98
CA LYS A 171 22.27 -2.18 5.73
C LYS A 171 21.36 -2.09 4.50
N VAL A 172 20.46 -1.11 4.53
CA VAL A 172 19.70 -0.63 3.38
C VAL A 172 20.49 0.51 2.74
N SER A 173 20.75 0.42 1.43
CA SER A 173 21.48 1.45 0.70
C SER A 173 20.72 2.77 0.66
N GLU A 174 21.44 3.89 0.56
CA GLU A 174 20.82 5.21 0.48
C GLU A 174 19.96 5.37 -0.80
N GLU A 175 20.39 4.74 -1.90
CA GLU A 175 19.62 4.65 -3.15
C GLU A 175 18.28 3.93 -2.94
N ASN A 176 18.28 2.77 -2.28
CA ASN A 176 17.04 2.04 -1.99
C ASN A 176 16.10 2.86 -1.09
N ARG A 177 16.65 3.62 -0.13
CA ARG A 177 15.85 4.52 0.71
C ARG A 177 15.19 5.60 -0.14
N ARG A 178 15.94 6.31 -0.98
CA ARG A 178 15.39 7.34 -1.88
C ARG A 178 14.33 6.76 -2.82
N ALA A 179 14.65 5.67 -3.51
CA ALA A 179 13.72 4.98 -4.40
C ALA A 179 12.44 4.52 -3.69
N SER A 180 12.54 4.09 -2.42
CA SER A 180 11.35 3.71 -1.65
C SER A 180 10.41 4.88 -1.38
N VAL A 181 10.93 6.09 -1.20
CA VAL A 181 10.10 7.30 -1.03
C VAL A 181 9.26 7.51 -2.29
N ASP A 182 9.87 7.51 -3.47
CA ASP A 182 9.15 7.68 -4.74
C ASP A 182 8.09 6.59 -4.95
N ILE A 183 8.40 5.34 -4.58
CA ILE A 183 7.45 4.22 -4.65
C ILE A 183 6.26 4.44 -3.69
N PHE A 184 6.47 4.99 -2.50
CA PHE A 184 5.39 5.31 -1.58
C PHE A 184 4.48 6.41 -2.11
N LEU A 185 5.04 7.46 -2.71
CA LEU A 185 4.24 8.55 -3.30
C LEU A 185 3.39 8.04 -4.46
N LYS A 186 3.96 7.18 -5.30
CA LYS A 186 3.26 6.50 -6.39
C LYS A 186 2.14 5.58 -5.89
N ALA A 187 2.41 4.77 -4.87
CA ALA A 187 1.39 3.92 -4.25
C ALA A 187 0.22 4.75 -3.68
N ALA A 188 0.55 5.85 -2.99
CA ALA A 188 -0.44 6.80 -2.49
C ALA A 188 -1.25 7.43 -3.63
N GLY A 189 -0.61 7.75 -4.76
CA GLY A 189 -1.26 8.32 -5.95
C GLY A 189 -2.34 7.41 -6.54
N TYR A 190 -2.07 6.10 -6.65
CA TYR A 190 -3.07 5.14 -7.10
C TYR A 190 -4.29 5.06 -6.17
N LEU A 191 -4.04 5.06 -4.86
CA LEU A 191 -5.11 4.99 -3.85
C LEU A 191 -5.90 6.30 -3.77
N ASP A 192 -5.23 7.44 -3.91
CA ASP A 192 -5.89 8.74 -3.95
C ASP A 192 -6.77 8.87 -5.19
N CYS A 193 -6.28 8.43 -6.35
CA CYS A 193 -7.08 8.36 -7.58
C CYS A 193 -8.29 7.41 -7.41
N ALA A 194 -8.09 6.25 -6.79
CA ALA A 194 -9.19 5.32 -6.50
C ALA A 194 -10.29 5.99 -5.66
N VAL A 195 -9.91 6.71 -4.61
CA VAL A 195 -10.85 7.39 -3.71
C VAL A 195 -11.52 8.59 -4.37
N ARG A 196 -10.76 9.42 -5.10
CA ARG A 196 -11.25 10.70 -5.65
C ARG A 196 -12.00 10.56 -6.97
N HIS A 197 -11.63 9.60 -7.81
CA HIS A 197 -12.11 9.52 -9.19
C HIS A 197 -12.91 8.26 -9.49
N VAL A 198 -12.62 7.15 -8.78
CA VAL A 198 -13.25 5.85 -9.05
C VAL A 198 -14.41 5.57 -8.09
N LEU A 199 -14.23 5.71 -6.77
CA LEU A 199 -15.33 5.50 -5.80
C LEU A 199 -16.59 6.35 -6.06
N PRO A 200 -16.50 7.63 -6.49
CA PRO A 200 -17.69 8.43 -6.79
C PRO A 200 -18.52 7.90 -7.96
N GLN A 201 -17.96 7.01 -8.80
CA GLN A 201 -18.67 6.39 -9.93
C GLN A 201 -19.65 5.29 -9.48
N PHE A 202 -19.59 4.88 -8.21
CA PHE A 202 -20.47 3.85 -7.67
C PHE A 202 -21.72 4.48 -7.05
N PRO A 203 -22.91 3.92 -7.31
CA PRO A 203 -24.10 4.20 -6.51
C PRO A 203 -23.82 3.96 -5.03
N THR A 204 -24.45 4.74 -4.14
CA THR A 204 -24.21 4.64 -2.69
C THR A 204 -24.44 3.23 -2.15
N SER A 205 -25.50 2.55 -2.58
CA SER A 205 -25.79 1.16 -2.18
C SER A 205 -24.64 0.21 -2.55
N LEU A 206 -24.11 0.31 -3.77
CA LEU A 206 -23.01 -0.56 -4.21
C LEU A 206 -21.69 -0.23 -3.48
N ARG A 207 -21.49 1.00 -3.01
CA ARG A 207 -20.31 1.35 -2.20
C ARG A 207 -20.31 0.67 -0.84
N GLU A 208 -21.49 0.49 -0.25
CA GLU A 208 -21.66 -0.21 1.03
C GLU A 208 -21.44 -1.71 0.88
N ASP A 209 -21.70 -2.26 -0.31
CA ASP A 209 -21.53 -3.68 -0.66
C ASP A 209 -20.11 -4.03 -1.17
N LEU A 210 -19.20 -3.05 -1.25
CA LEU A 210 -17.80 -3.32 -1.63
C LEU A 210 -17.12 -4.18 -0.55
N PRO A 211 -16.21 -5.11 -0.94
CA PRO A 211 -15.45 -5.86 0.05
C PRO A 211 -14.62 -4.92 0.94
N VAL A 212 -14.35 -5.36 2.15
CA VAL A 212 -13.74 -4.50 3.18
C VAL A 212 -12.38 -3.92 2.75
N ASP A 213 -11.60 -4.66 1.95
CA ASP A 213 -10.31 -4.21 1.40
C ASP A 213 -10.43 -3.05 0.39
N LEU A 214 -11.63 -2.83 -0.16
CA LEU A 214 -11.97 -1.71 -1.02
C LEU A 214 -12.85 -0.64 -0.35
N ALA A 215 -13.17 -0.79 0.93
CA ALA A 215 -13.89 0.24 1.66
C ALA A 215 -13.11 1.57 1.65
N GLU A 216 -13.82 2.69 1.54
CA GLU A 216 -13.20 4.01 1.42
C GLU A 216 -12.19 4.29 2.54
N GLY A 217 -12.53 3.92 3.79
CA GLY A 217 -11.64 4.06 4.93
C GLY A 217 -10.36 3.23 4.81
N VAL A 218 -10.43 1.98 4.31
CA VAL A 218 -9.22 1.16 4.08
C VAL A 218 -8.33 1.78 3.01
N LEU A 219 -8.91 2.23 1.88
CA LEU A 219 -8.15 2.88 0.81
C LEU A 219 -7.46 4.17 1.28
N ARG A 220 -8.16 5.00 2.07
CA ARG A 220 -7.59 6.21 2.67
C ARG A 220 -6.48 5.87 3.67
N ALA A 221 -6.68 4.86 4.51
CA ALA A 221 -5.67 4.44 5.48
C ALA A 221 -4.42 3.86 4.81
N LEU A 222 -4.55 3.10 3.73
CA LEU A 222 -3.42 2.62 2.93
C LEU A 222 -2.66 3.77 2.26
N CYS A 223 -3.38 4.78 1.76
CA CYS A 223 -2.77 5.99 1.20
C CYS A 223 -1.93 6.72 2.25
N LEU A 224 -2.51 6.94 3.44
CA LEU A 224 -1.84 7.58 4.58
C LEU A 224 -0.69 6.73 5.14
N GLN A 225 -0.82 5.40 5.14
CA GLN A 225 0.23 4.45 5.50
C GLN A 225 1.45 4.59 4.58
N ALA A 226 1.24 4.69 3.26
CA ALA A 226 2.32 4.89 2.30
C ALA A 226 3.06 6.21 2.58
N LEU A 227 2.32 7.32 2.77
CA LEU A 227 2.93 8.62 3.08
C LEU A 227 3.65 8.62 4.43
N GLY A 228 3.07 8.01 5.46
CA GLY A 228 3.68 7.88 6.79
C GLY A 228 4.98 7.07 6.78
N GLN A 229 5.03 6.00 5.96
CA GLN A 229 6.26 5.26 5.71
C GLN A 229 7.31 6.11 4.95
N GLY A 230 6.88 6.89 3.95
CA GLY A 230 7.76 7.83 3.25
C GLY A 230 8.43 8.85 4.19
N VAL A 231 7.66 9.41 5.13
CA VAL A 231 8.22 10.33 6.14
C VAL A 231 9.18 9.62 7.11
N ASP A 232 8.90 8.37 7.49
CA ASP A 232 9.82 7.58 8.32
C ASP A 232 11.19 7.41 7.64
N ILE A 233 11.18 7.14 6.32
CA ILE A 233 12.43 7.07 5.54
C ILE A 233 13.15 8.42 5.50
N GLN A 234 12.43 9.53 5.29
CA GLN A 234 13.01 10.87 5.33
C GLN A 234 13.58 11.21 6.70
N LEU A 235 12.93 10.80 7.80
CA LEU A 235 13.43 10.97 9.15
C LEU A 235 14.72 10.18 9.35
N GLY A 236 14.78 8.92 8.91
CA GLY A 236 15.98 8.10 8.93
C GLY A 236 17.14 8.75 8.17
N MET A 237 16.89 9.33 6.99
CA MET A 237 17.89 10.07 6.22
C MET A 237 18.32 11.37 6.93
N ALA A 238 17.40 12.08 7.57
CA ALA A 238 17.71 13.26 8.36
C ALA A 238 18.55 12.93 9.60
N ILE A 239 18.33 11.77 10.23
CA ILE A 239 19.14 11.28 11.36
C ILE A 239 20.60 11.10 10.95
N ASP A 240 20.82 10.47 9.79
CA ASP A 240 22.15 10.18 9.25
C ASP A 240 22.86 11.44 8.70
N SER A 241 22.13 12.54 8.49
CA SER A 241 22.64 13.78 7.94
C SER A 241 23.11 14.76 9.01
N ALA A 242 24.40 15.12 8.98
CA ALA A 242 24.96 16.18 9.83
C ALA A 242 24.35 17.57 9.56
N LYS A 243 23.71 17.77 8.40
CA LYS A 243 23.08 19.05 8.01
C LYS A 243 21.67 19.20 8.57
N ALA A 244 21.01 18.12 8.98
CA ALA A 244 19.63 18.16 9.44
C ALA A 244 19.56 18.56 10.92
N THR A 245 18.90 19.68 11.20
CA THR A 245 18.71 20.20 12.56
C THR A 245 17.72 19.36 13.35
N LEU A 246 17.72 19.49 14.69
CA LEU A 246 16.70 18.88 15.55
C LEU A 246 15.28 19.33 15.16
N ALA A 247 15.11 20.60 14.75
CA ALA A 247 13.82 21.12 14.30
C ALA A 247 13.27 20.36 13.08
N VAL A 248 14.14 20.00 12.12
CA VAL A 248 13.76 19.18 10.97
C VAL A 248 13.34 17.78 11.41
N LYS A 249 14.11 17.14 12.31
CA LYS A 249 13.80 15.79 12.82
C LYS A 249 12.49 15.77 13.61
N ARG A 250 12.25 16.77 14.47
CA ARG A 250 10.98 16.95 15.19
C ARG A 250 9.81 17.11 14.23
N ARG A 251 9.94 17.98 13.21
CA ARG A 251 8.90 18.20 12.21
C ARG A 251 8.50 16.89 11.54
N LEU A 252 9.48 16.15 10.99
CA LEU A 252 9.23 14.87 10.31
C LEU A 252 8.54 13.86 11.26
N ALA A 253 9.03 13.74 12.50
CA ALA A 253 8.41 12.84 13.48
C ALA A 253 6.95 13.24 13.84
N CYS A 254 6.66 14.54 13.94
CA CYS A 254 5.28 15.01 14.18
C CYS A 254 4.38 14.82 12.95
N GLU A 255 4.91 14.99 11.73
CA GLU A 255 4.19 14.65 10.50
C GLU A 255 3.84 13.15 10.45
N MET A 256 4.75 12.25 10.87
CA MET A 256 4.46 10.82 11.00
C MET A 256 3.28 10.56 11.94
N VAL A 257 3.25 11.19 13.12
CA VAL A 257 2.15 11.06 14.09
C VAL A 257 0.82 11.40 13.43
N LYS A 258 0.75 12.49 12.66
CA LYS A 258 -0.46 12.88 11.93
C LYS A 258 -0.89 11.86 10.89
N TYR A 259 0.02 11.36 10.05
CA TYR A 259 -0.31 10.36 9.04
C TYR A 259 -0.90 9.10 9.66
N TRP A 260 -0.25 8.58 10.71
CA TRP A 260 -0.67 7.33 11.35
C TRP A 260 -1.94 7.50 12.19
N GLN A 261 -2.15 8.66 12.83
CA GLN A 261 -3.43 8.97 13.50
C GLN A 261 -4.57 8.98 12.48
N GLN A 262 -4.42 9.71 11.37
CA GLN A 262 -5.47 9.76 10.34
C GLN A 262 -5.70 8.36 9.73
N ALA A 263 -4.64 7.56 9.53
CA ALA A 263 -4.78 6.20 9.05
C ALA A 263 -5.59 5.33 10.04
N GLN A 264 -5.32 5.45 11.34
CA GLN A 264 -6.07 4.76 12.40
C GLN A 264 -7.55 5.18 12.41
N ASP A 265 -7.84 6.47 12.34
CA ASP A 265 -9.21 7.01 12.36
C ASP A 265 -10.05 6.48 11.19
N ASN A 266 -9.43 6.26 10.04
CA ASN A 266 -10.10 5.74 8.85
C ASN A 266 -10.49 4.25 8.95
N ILE A 267 -9.83 3.46 9.80
CA ILE A 267 -10.08 2.00 9.90
C ILE A 267 -10.63 1.53 11.25
N MET A 268 -10.59 2.36 12.29
CA MET A 268 -10.92 1.92 13.65
C MET A 268 -12.34 1.35 13.81
N ASN A 269 -13.28 1.84 13.00
CA ASN A 269 -14.69 1.46 13.03
C ASN A 269 -15.09 0.48 11.90
N LEU A 270 -14.13 -0.01 11.11
CA LEU A 270 -14.40 -0.94 10.03
C LEU A 270 -14.36 -2.40 10.51
N PRO A 271 -15.16 -3.30 9.89
CA PRO A 271 -15.26 -4.70 10.28
C PRO A 271 -14.07 -5.53 9.77
N LEU A 272 -12.86 -5.13 10.12
CA LEU A 272 -11.60 -5.84 9.82
C LEU A 272 -11.41 -7.03 10.78
N ALA A 273 -12.40 -7.92 10.86
CA ALA A 273 -12.48 -8.98 11.87
C ALA A 273 -11.67 -10.25 11.52
N ASN A 274 -11.29 -10.41 10.25
CA ASN A 274 -10.51 -11.55 9.82
C ASN A 274 -9.01 -11.38 10.19
N SER A 275 -8.22 -12.45 10.05
CA SER A 275 -6.81 -12.45 10.47
C SER A 275 -5.95 -11.38 9.79
N TRP A 276 -6.18 -11.09 8.51
CA TRP A 276 -5.42 -10.06 7.79
C TRP A 276 -5.86 -8.65 8.18
N GLY A 277 -7.16 -8.41 8.28
CA GLY A 277 -7.69 -7.11 8.72
C GLY A 277 -7.22 -6.73 10.13
N GLU A 278 -7.27 -7.68 11.08
CA GLU A 278 -6.76 -7.42 12.44
C GLU A 278 -5.26 -7.14 12.43
N LYS A 279 -4.50 -7.87 11.60
CA LYS A 279 -3.06 -7.61 11.44
C LYS A 279 -2.78 -6.22 10.85
N HIS A 280 -3.63 -5.71 9.94
CA HIS A 280 -3.55 -4.33 9.45
C HIS A 280 -3.79 -3.30 10.55
N ARG A 281 -4.81 -3.49 11.38
CA ARG A 281 -5.07 -2.64 12.57
C ARG A 281 -3.87 -2.62 13.52
N LEU A 282 -3.29 -3.78 13.80
CA LEU A 282 -2.11 -3.90 14.65
C LEU A 282 -0.88 -3.18 14.05
N PHE A 283 -0.68 -3.25 12.74
CA PHE A 283 0.40 -2.54 12.06
C PHE A 283 0.26 -1.03 12.20
N ILE A 284 -0.92 -0.48 11.91
CA ILE A 284 -1.19 0.96 12.03
C ILE A 284 -1.00 1.41 13.49
N LYS A 285 -1.53 0.66 14.46
CA LYS A 285 -1.35 0.94 15.89
C LYS A 285 0.13 0.97 16.27
N TRP A 286 0.90 -0.05 15.87
CA TRP A 286 2.33 -0.11 16.14
C TRP A 286 3.05 1.11 15.57
N LYS A 287 2.88 1.41 14.28
CA LYS A 287 3.57 2.54 13.64
C LYS A 287 3.12 3.89 14.19
N TYR A 288 1.86 4.02 14.61
CA TYR A 288 1.38 5.23 15.27
C TYR A 288 2.09 5.49 16.61
N VAL A 289 2.17 4.46 17.46
CA VAL A 289 2.86 4.55 18.75
C VAL A 289 4.37 4.78 18.57
N GLU A 290 4.98 4.15 17.58
CA GLU A 290 6.39 4.40 17.22
C GLU A 290 6.64 5.86 16.79
N ALA A 291 5.72 6.43 15.99
CA ALA A 291 5.79 7.83 15.60
C ALA A 291 5.67 8.77 16.79
N LYS A 292 4.81 8.46 17.78
CA LYS A 292 4.72 9.23 19.03
C LYS A 292 6.04 9.21 19.80
N ALA A 293 6.66 8.04 19.95
CA ALA A 293 7.95 7.91 20.61
C ALA A 293 9.01 8.83 19.96
N ALA A 294 9.07 8.82 18.63
CA ALA A 294 9.97 9.70 17.87
C ALA A 294 9.66 11.19 18.08
N ALA A 295 8.38 11.57 17.98
CA ALA A 295 7.94 12.96 18.07
C ALA A 295 8.22 13.55 19.46
N TYR A 296 7.86 12.83 20.52
CA TYR A 296 8.13 13.23 21.89
C TYR A 296 9.62 13.28 22.20
N TYR A 297 10.42 12.35 21.66
CA TYR A 297 11.87 12.35 21.84
C TYR A 297 12.49 13.63 21.28
N TYR A 298 12.25 13.94 20.00
CA TYR A 298 12.81 15.15 19.38
C TYR A 298 12.20 16.44 19.94
N HIS A 299 10.94 16.41 20.39
CA HIS A 299 10.34 17.54 21.07
C HIS A 299 11.00 17.80 22.44
N GLY A 300 11.23 16.75 23.23
CA GLY A 300 11.96 16.84 24.49
C GLY A 300 13.37 17.38 24.32
N LEU A 301 14.11 16.93 23.30
CA LEU A 301 15.44 17.48 23.00
C LEU A 301 15.41 18.97 22.69
N ILE A 302 14.43 19.46 21.92
CA ILE A 302 14.32 20.90 21.63
C ILE A 302 13.91 21.71 22.86
N LEU A 303 13.03 21.17 23.71
CA LEU A 303 12.63 21.84 24.95
C LEU A 303 13.82 21.96 25.91
N ASP A 304 14.73 20.99 25.90
CA ASP A 304 15.95 20.97 26.73
C ASP A 304 16.96 22.05 26.31
N GLU A 305 16.91 22.54 25.06
CA GLU A 305 17.71 23.69 24.60
C GLU A 305 17.19 25.03 25.16
N GLY A 306 16.01 25.06 25.80
CA GLY A 306 15.46 26.26 26.41
C GLY A 306 16.10 26.61 27.75
N ASN A 307 16.25 27.90 28.05
CA ASN A 307 16.97 28.40 29.24
C ASN A 307 16.12 28.56 30.51
N THR A 308 14.94 27.90 30.60
CA THR A 308 14.02 28.09 31.74
C THR A 308 13.78 26.78 32.50
N GLU A 309 13.56 26.86 33.81
CA GLU A 309 13.18 25.66 34.59
C GLU A 309 11.90 25.01 34.06
N LYS A 310 10.94 25.81 33.58
CA LYS A 310 9.72 25.32 32.94
C LYS A 310 10.03 24.52 31.67
N SER A 311 10.92 25.01 30.80
CA SER A 311 11.31 24.29 29.58
C SER A 311 12.04 22.98 29.90
N HIS A 312 12.90 22.96 30.92
CA HIS A 312 13.54 21.73 31.37
C HIS A 312 12.54 20.73 31.98
N GLY A 313 11.56 21.20 32.76
CA GLY A 313 10.48 20.35 33.28
C GLY A 313 9.66 19.71 32.16
N MET A 314 9.28 20.50 31.14
CA MET A 314 8.59 20.00 29.95
C MET A 314 9.45 19.02 29.14
N ALA A 315 10.77 19.26 29.05
CA ALA A 315 11.70 18.36 28.38
C ALA A 315 11.75 16.99 29.06
N VAL A 316 11.82 16.95 30.40
CA VAL A 316 11.79 15.70 31.17
C VAL A 316 10.48 14.94 30.94
N ALA A 317 9.33 15.61 31.00
CA ALA A 317 8.03 15.00 30.75
C ALA A 317 7.92 14.43 29.32
N ALA A 318 8.40 15.18 28.31
CA ALA A 318 8.43 14.71 26.93
C ALA A 318 9.32 13.47 26.73
N LEU A 319 10.51 13.45 27.34
CA LEU A 319 11.42 12.31 27.25
C LEU A 319 10.87 11.07 27.98
N GLN A 320 10.20 11.25 29.12
CA GLN A 320 9.48 10.17 29.79
C GLN A 320 8.34 9.62 28.92
N ALA A 321 7.56 10.49 28.29
CA ALA A 321 6.52 10.06 27.35
C ALA A 321 7.10 9.29 26.16
N ALA A 322 8.23 9.74 25.61
CA ALA A 322 8.93 9.03 24.54
C ALA A 322 9.36 7.61 24.95
N ASP A 323 9.89 7.43 26.16
CA ASP A 323 10.30 6.11 26.68
C ASP A 323 9.10 5.18 26.88
N GLU A 324 7.97 5.70 27.39
CA GLU A 324 6.74 4.92 27.55
C GLU A 324 6.14 4.49 26.20
N TYR A 325 6.03 5.42 25.23
CA TYR A 325 5.60 5.08 23.88
C TYR A 325 6.57 4.12 23.18
N PHE A 326 7.88 4.25 23.43
CA PHE A 326 8.86 3.31 22.89
C PHE A 326 8.65 1.88 23.43
N LYS A 327 8.36 1.73 24.73
CA LYS A 327 8.00 0.42 25.33
C LYS A 327 6.68 -0.12 24.80
N GLU A 328 5.67 0.74 24.62
CA GLU A 328 4.39 0.35 24.02
C GLU A 328 4.54 -0.05 22.54
N SER A 329 5.40 0.64 21.77
CA SER A 329 5.70 0.30 20.39
C SER A 329 6.28 -1.12 20.28
N LYS A 330 7.22 -1.49 21.16
CA LYS A 330 7.77 -2.86 21.20
C LYS A 330 6.69 -3.91 21.42
N ARG A 331 5.80 -3.70 22.40
CA ARG A 331 4.67 -4.61 22.67
C ARG A 331 3.70 -4.70 21.50
N SER A 332 3.40 -3.57 20.85
CA SER A 332 2.52 -3.52 19.68
C SER A 332 3.15 -4.24 18.48
N CYS A 333 4.46 -4.12 18.31
CA CYS A 333 5.22 -4.82 17.29
C CYS A 333 5.23 -6.35 17.51
N GLU A 334 5.39 -6.80 18.75
CA GLU A 334 5.29 -8.22 19.12
C GLU A 334 3.89 -8.76 18.83
N ALA A 335 2.84 -8.02 19.20
CA ALA A 335 1.45 -8.37 18.90
C ALA A 335 1.20 -8.47 17.38
N PHE A 336 1.68 -7.49 16.60
CA PHE A 336 1.62 -7.53 15.14
C PHE A 336 2.31 -8.79 14.59
N ASN A 337 3.51 -9.12 15.07
CA ASN A 337 4.27 -10.27 14.58
C ASN A 337 3.66 -11.62 14.95
N ALA A 338 3.03 -11.71 16.13
CA ALA A 338 2.31 -12.89 16.61
C ALA A 338 0.94 -13.10 15.94
N ALA A 339 0.31 -12.03 15.45
CA ALA A 339 -0.96 -12.12 14.73
C ALA A 339 -0.79 -12.86 13.39
N SER A 340 -1.75 -13.72 13.05
CA SER A 340 -1.77 -14.44 11.78
C SER A 340 -2.05 -13.49 10.61
N PRO A 341 -1.40 -13.67 9.44
CA PRO A 341 -0.26 -14.57 9.21
C PRO A 341 0.99 -14.12 9.97
N LEU A 342 1.77 -15.05 10.53
CA LEU A 342 2.95 -14.71 11.34
C LEU A 342 3.97 -13.86 10.57
N SER A 343 4.62 -12.92 11.24
CA SER A 343 5.69 -12.10 10.64
C SER A 343 6.89 -11.96 11.55
N ARG A 344 7.97 -11.38 11.03
CA ARG A 344 9.18 -11.06 11.79
C ARG A 344 9.69 -9.69 11.39
N ASN A 345 10.37 -9.03 12.31
CA ASN A 345 11.10 -7.82 11.99
C ASN A 345 12.43 -8.16 11.31
N PRO A 346 12.84 -7.39 10.30
CA PRO A 346 14.24 -7.41 9.87
C PRO A 346 15.16 -6.89 10.99
N PRO A 347 16.49 -7.10 10.87
CA PRO A 347 17.47 -6.45 11.72
C PRO A 347 17.25 -4.93 11.78
N LEU A 348 17.33 -4.33 12.97
CA LEU A 348 17.05 -2.90 13.14
C LEU A 348 17.98 -2.02 12.30
N TRP A 349 17.40 -1.05 11.60
CA TRP A 349 18.11 -0.01 10.85
C TRP A 349 17.32 1.31 10.88
N GLY A 350 17.90 2.38 10.34
CA GLY A 350 17.22 3.68 10.19
C GLY A 350 16.74 4.30 11.51
N THR A 351 15.56 4.91 11.46
CA THR A 351 14.92 5.62 12.59
C THR A 351 14.86 4.75 13.84
N MET A 352 14.31 3.54 13.73
CA MET A 352 14.06 2.70 14.89
C MET A 352 15.35 2.20 15.54
N LYS A 353 16.41 1.94 14.76
CA LYS A 353 17.73 1.64 15.32
C LYS A 353 18.22 2.80 16.19
N TYR A 354 18.22 4.01 15.66
CA TYR A 354 18.68 5.19 16.38
C TYR A 354 17.87 5.43 17.66
N LEU A 355 16.54 5.43 17.57
CA LEU A 355 15.66 5.66 18.72
C LEU A 355 15.83 4.59 19.80
N SER A 356 16.02 3.33 19.40
CA SER A 356 16.22 2.22 20.35
C SER A 356 17.47 2.36 21.20
N GLU A 357 18.51 3.00 20.66
CA GLU A 357 19.75 3.25 21.37
C GLU A 357 19.71 4.53 22.19
N LYS A 358 18.94 5.53 21.74
CA LYS A 358 18.98 6.90 22.29
C LYS A 358 17.92 7.17 23.35
N ILE A 359 16.66 6.78 23.10
CA ILE A 359 15.55 7.07 24.03
C ILE A 359 15.86 6.56 25.46
N PRO A 360 16.30 5.29 25.66
CA PRO A 360 16.57 4.81 27.02
C PRO A 360 17.77 5.52 27.68
N LYS A 361 18.81 5.82 26.90
CA LYS A 361 20.03 6.48 27.41
C LYS A 361 19.73 7.89 27.86
N ASP A 362 19.12 8.68 26.99
CA ASP A 362 18.86 10.10 27.24
C ASP A 362 17.85 10.26 28.38
N THR A 363 16.78 9.45 28.39
CA THR A 363 15.81 9.40 29.50
C THR A 363 16.49 9.03 30.81
N SER A 364 17.30 7.96 30.84
CA SER A 364 17.99 7.55 32.07
C SER A 364 18.97 8.59 32.61
N SER A 365 19.61 9.37 31.72
CA SER A 365 20.56 10.41 32.11
C SER A 365 19.87 11.64 32.70
N LYS A 366 18.66 11.97 32.21
CA LYS A 366 17.88 13.14 32.62
C LYS A 366 16.94 12.89 33.80
N VAL A 367 16.49 11.64 33.99
CA VAL A 367 15.45 11.29 34.99
C VAL A 367 16.04 10.83 36.34
N ARG A 368 17.36 10.77 36.52
CA ARG A 368 18.01 10.39 37.81
C ARG A 368 17.59 11.24 39.02
N ILE A 369 16.98 12.41 38.81
CA ILE A 369 16.58 13.32 39.90
C ILE A 369 15.09 13.17 40.28
N ASN A 370 14.23 12.54 39.45
CA ASN A 370 12.76 12.53 39.64
C ASN A 370 12.08 11.16 39.43
N ARG A 371 12.84 10.06 39.51
CA ARG A 371 12.40 8.72 39.06
C ARG A 371 11.24 8.12 39.86
N ASP A 372 11.01 8.57 41.08
CA ASP A 372 10.13 7.89 42.04
C ASP A 372 8.71 8.51 42.15
N LEU A 373 8.33 9.48 41.31
CA LEU A 373 7.13 10.32 41.56
C LEU A 373 5.99 10.25 40.52
N TYR A 374 6.10 9.44 39.46
CA TYR A 374 5.11 9.46 38.36
C TYR A 374 4.71 8.05 37.87
N SER A 375 3.41 7.72 37.99
CA SER A 375 2.77 6.57 37.34
C SER A 375 2.66 6.80 35.82
N HIS A 376 2.49 5.74 35.03
CA HIS A 376 2.33 5.82 33.56
C HIS A 376 1.25 6.85 33.16
N GLU A 377 0.09 6.82 33.82
CA GLU A 377 -1.01 7.77 33.59
C GLU A 377 -0.59 9.23 33.84
N LYS A 378 0.11 9.48 34.94
CA LYS A 378 0.58 10.83 35.29
C LYS A 378 1.66 11.33 34.33
N ILE A 379 2.48 10.45 33.75
CA ILE A 379 3.44 10.80 32.69
C ILE A 379 2.70 11.24 31.42
N MET A 380 1.63 10.54 31.05
CA MET A 380 0.82 10.88 29.87
C MET A 380 0.05 12.20 30.08
N GLU A 381 -0.48 12.44 31.27
CA GLU A 381 -1.18 13.70 31.62
C GLU A 381 -0.23 14.91 31.62
N THR A 382 1.03 14.71 31.99
CA THR A 382 2.03 15.78 32.07
C THR A 382 2.82 15.98 30.77
N ALA A 383 2.63 15.12 29.78
CA ALA A 383 3.31 15.22 28.50
C ALA A 383 2.91 16.52 27.76
N PRO A 384 3.87 17.30 27.27
CA PRO A 384 3.56 18.55 26.57
C PRO A 384 2.88 18.26 25.22
N THR A 385 1.98 19.15 24.80
CA THR A 385 1.34 19.05 23.49
C THR A 385 2.39 19.08 22.37
N LEU A 386 2.34 18.08 21.47
CA LEU A 386 3.20 18.05 20.30
C LEU A 386 2.88 19.22 19.34
N PRO A 387 3.89 19.85 18.72
CA PRO A 387 3.66 20.92 17.76
C PRO A 387 2.91 20.43 16.51
N ASP A 388 2.04 21.28 15.99
CA ASP A 388 1.25 20.98 14.81
C ASP A 388 1.96 21.43 13.52
N PHE A 389 2.29 20.49 12.63
CA PHE A 389 2.95 20.77 11.35
C PHE A 389 2.07 20.38 10.16
N SER A 390 2.18 21.12 9.06
CA SER A 390 1.56 20.76 7.79
C SER A 390 2.23 19.52 7.18
N LEU A 391 1.42 18.62 6.64
CA LEU A 391 1.89 17.40 5.98
C LEU A 391 2.55 17.74 4.65
N ALA A 392 3.86 17.48 4.54
CA ALA A 392 4.68 17.88 3.38
C ALA A 392 4.56 16.89 2.21
N LEU A 393 4.61 15.58 2.47
CA LEU A 393 4.38 14.58 1.42
C LEU A 393 2.92 14.61 0.94
N LYS A 394 2.73 14.35 -0.35
CA LYS A 394 1.42 14.22 -0.98
C LYS A 394 1.44 13.01 -1.91
N PRO A 395 0.29 12.39 -2.18
CA PRO A 395 0.19 11.40 -3.25
C PRO A 395 0.76 11.98 -4.56
N ASP A 396 1.48 11.16 -5.33
CA ASP A 396 1.83 11.54 -6.69
C ASP A 396 0.54 11.75 -7.49
N GLU A 397 0.56 12.75 -8.37
CA GLU A 397 -0.58 12.97 -9.26
C GLU A 397 -0.68 11.80 -10.24
N PHE A 398 -1.68 10.95 -10.02
CA PHE A 398 -2.02 9.87 -10.93
C PHE A 398 -3.39 10.15 -11.54
N GLN A 399 -3.40 10.30 -12.86
CA GLN A 399 -4.62 10.42 -13.65
C GLN A 399 -4.90 9.09 -14.34
N LEU A 400 -6.18 8.71 -14.42
CA LEU A 400 -6.59 7.56 -15.21
C LEU A 400 -6.15 7.79 -16.68
N PRO A 401 -5.54 6.79 -17.33
CA PRO A 401 -5.08 6.95 -18.70
C PRO A 401 -6.26 7.12 -19.66
N ASP A 402 -6.02 7.79 -20.78
CA ASP A 402 -7.02 7.89 -21.84
C ASP A 402 -7.40 6.51 -22.37
N VAL A 403 -8.68 6.37 -22.75
CA VAL A 403 -9.20 5.18 -23.41
C VAL A 403 -8.47 4.98 -24.73
N VAL A 404 -8.03 3.75 -25.02
CA VAL A 404 -7.30 3.46 -26.27
C VAL A 404 -8.14 3.83 -27.51
N LEU A 405 -7.49 4.39 -28.53
CA LEU A 405 -8.14 4.89 -29.75
C LEU A 405 -8.99 3.84 -30.48
N SER A 406 -8.70 2.55 -30.32
CA SER A 406 -9.49 1.46 -30.89
C SER A 406 -10.96 1.42 -30.41
N TRP A 407 -11.29 2.16 -29.34
CA TRP A 407 -12.68 2.37 -28.91
C TRP A 407 -13.42 3.48 -29.69
N ASN A 408 -12.71 4.26 -30.52
CA ASN A 408 -13.26 5.40 -31.28
C ASN A 408 -13.42 5.11 -32.79
N GLU A 409 -12.99 3.93 -33.27
CA GLU A 409 -12.93 3.60 -34.70
C GLU A 409 -14.31 3.40 -35.36
N GLU A 410 -15.41 3.42 -34.60
CA GLU A 410 -16.78 3.27 -35.14
C GLU A 410 -17.36 4.53 -35.82
N ASN A 411 -16.68 5.69 -35.77
CA ASN A 411 -17.20 6.92 -36.39
C ASN A 411 -16.67 7.24 -37.81
N VAL A 412 -15.89 6.36 -38.45
CA VAL A 412 -15.34 6.62 -39.81
C VAL A 412 -16.03 5.81 -40.91
N GLY A 413 -17.05 5.00 -40.57
CA GLY A 413 -17.72 4.08 -41.51
C GLY A 413 -18.97 4.61 -42.22
N VAL A 414 -19.36 5.88 -42.07
CA VAL A 414 -20.57 6.43 -42.71
C VAL A 414 -20.22 7.69 -43.48
N GLY A 415 -19.63 7.54 -44.66
CA GLY A 415 -19.27 8.71 -45.45
C GLY A 415 -18.58 8.47 -46.79
N GLN A 416 -18.82 7.35 -47.48
CA GLN A 416 -18.53 7.26 -48.92
C GLN A 416 -19.16 5.99 -49.52
N ALA A 417 -20.47 6.04 -49.72
CA ALA A 417 -21.12 5.19 -50.71
C ALA A 417 -22.11 6.03 -51.52
N SER A 418 -21.91 6.02 -52.84
CA SER A 418 -22.93 6.27 -53.87
C SER A 418 -23.13 7.72 -54.36
N SER A 419 -22.27 8.15 -55.27
CA SER A 419 -22.71 9.00 -56.39
C SER A 419 -22.04 8.52 -57.68
N ASN A 420 -22.56 7.43 -58.23
CA ASN A 420 -22.42 7.11 -59.65
C ASN A 420 -23.78 6.61 -60.14
N HIS A 421 -24.73 7.54 -60.29
CA HIS A 421 -25.94 7.27 -61.05
C HIS A 421 -25.64 7.46 -62.53
N LEU A 422 -25.72 6.34 -63.25
CA LEU A 422 -25.78 6.25 -64.70
C LEU A 422 -26.81 7.25 -65.28
N LYS A 423 -26.39 8.07 -66.24
CA LYS A 423 -27.29 8.71 -67.22
C LYS A 423 -27.08 8.04 -68.57
N GLY A 424 -28.02 7.17 -68.94
CA GLY A 424 -28.24 6.69 -70.29
C GLY A 424 -29.50 7.32 -70.89
N GLU A 425 -29.28 8.12 -71.93
CA GLU A 425 -30.09 8.43 -73.13
C GLU A 425 -31.62 8.68 -73.08
N ARG A 426 -32.05 9.82 -73.64
CA ARG A 426 -32.68 9.97 -74.98
C ARG A 426 -33.59 11.22 -75.06
N ARG A 427 -33.19 12.20 -75.87
CA ARG A 427 -33.93 12.68 -77.06
C ARG A 427 -33.10 13.70 -77.82
#